data_AF-A0A965XJN0-F1
#
_entry.id   AF-A0A965XJN0-F1
#
_cell.length_a   1.000
_cell.length_b   1.000
_cell.length_c   1.000
_cell.angle_alpha   90.00
_cell.angle_beta   90.00
_cell.angle_gamma   90.00
#
_symmetry.space_group_name_H-M   'P 1'
#
loop_
_entity.id
_entity.type
_entity.pdbx_description
1 polymer ?
#
loop_
_entity_poly.entity_id
_entity_poly.type
_entity_poly.pdbx_seq_one_letter_code
_entity_poly.pdbx_strand_id
1 'polypeptide(L)'
;MRLYFTEEQKQQELHKIFLEEDDLLLEGVYVEGVGRKYLISGVATIEGERYHEFEVVFELVDDASEDLEAIMNTEWEWYDFNF
;
A
#
# COMPACT_ATOMS: atom_id res chain seq x y z
N MET A 1 1.96 -7.78 11.88
CA MET A 1 0.52 -7.53 12.15
C MET A 1 -0.18 -7.29 10.82
N ARG A 2 -1.48 -7.61 10.67
CA ARG A 2 -2.24 -7.36 9.42
C ARG A 2 -3.41 -6.41 9.69
N LEU A 3 -3.52 -5.36 8.88
CA LEU A 3 -4.52 -4.31 8.96
C LEU A 3 -5.31 -4.26 7.66
N TYR A 4 -6.63 -4.33 7.75
CA TYR A 4 -7.52 -4.29 6.58
C TYR A 4 -8.10 -2.90 6.41
N PHE A 5 -8.12 -2.38 5.18
CA PHE A 5 -8.77 -1.11 4.90
C PHE A 5 -10.26 -1.21 5.16
N THR A 6 -10.78 -0.32 6.02
CA THR A 6 -12.21 -0.23 6.28
C THR A 6 -12.95 0.40 5.09
N GLU A 7 -14.26 0.23 5.03
CA GLU A 7 -15.07 0.87 3.98
C GLU A 7 -15.00 2.40 4.05
N GLU A 8 -14.86 2.97 5.25
CA GLU A 8 -14.66 4.43 5.44
C GLU A 8 -13.32 4.89 4.86
N GLN A 9 -12.23 4.16 5.15
CA GLN A 9 -10.90 4.46 4.60
C GLN A 9 -10.86 4.31 3.09
N LYS A 10 -11.61 3.35 2.53
CA LYS A 10 -11.75 3.21 1.07
C LYS A 10 -12.51 4.39 0.45
N GLN A 11 -13.56 4.88 1.10
CA GLN A 11 -14.29 6.08 0.65
C GLN A 11 -13.43 7.34 0.69
N GLN A 12 -12.48 7.41 1.63
CA GLN A 12 -11.47 8.46 1.71
C GLN A 12 -10.28 8.22 0.77
N GLU A 13 -10.32 7.17 -0.04
CA GLU A 13 -9.28 6.80 -1.00
C GLU A 13 -7.91 6.48 -0.39
N LEU A 14 -7.83 6.25 0.94
CA LEU A 14 -6.58 5.93 1.65
C LEU A 14 -5.90 4.65 1.12
N HIS A 15 -6.72 3.72 0.61
CA HIS A 15 -6.26 2.47 0.00
C HIS A 15 -5.68 2.63 -1.42
N LYS A 16 -5.71 3.82 -2.01
CA LYS A 16 -5.19 4.04 -3.37
C LYS A 16 -3.76 4.57 -3.30
N ILE A 17 -2.85 3.87 -3.95
CA ILE A 17 -1.44 4.24 -4.05
C ILE A 17 -1.12 4.37 -5.52
N PHE A 18 -0.56 5.52 -5.89
CA PHE A 18 -0.10 5.76 -7.25
C PHE A 18 1.43 5.75 -7.27
N LEU A 19 2.02 4.74 -7.91
CA LEU A 19 3.46 4.63 -8.12
C LEU A 19 3.76 5.24 -9.49
N GLU A 20 4.10 6.54 -9.49
CA GLU A 20 4.27 7.35 -10.71
C GLU A 20 5.34 6.79 -11.64
N GLU A 21 6.43 6.24 -11.09
CA GLU A 21 7.55 5.71 -11.88
C GLU A 21 7.17 4.47 -12.69
N ASP A 22 6.17 3.71 -12.24
CA ASP A 22 5.72 2.45 -12.82
C ASP A 22 4.37 2.54 -13.54
N ASP A 23 3.76 3.74 -13.62
CA ASP A 23 2.39 3.95 -14.12
C ASP A 23 1.37 2.97 -13.49
N LEU A 24 1.52 2.76 -12.17
CA LEU A 24 0.78 1.74 -11.42
C LEU A 24 -0.16 2.39 -10.41
N LEU A 25 -1.44 2.05 -10.50
CA LEU A 25 -2.44 2.35 -9.47
C LEU A 25 -2.75 1.08 -8.66
N LEU A 26 -2.38 1.06 -7.38
CA LEU A 26 -2.69 -0.02 -6.45
C LEU A 26 -3.92 0.34 -5.60
N GLU A 27 -4.93 -0.52 -5.63
CA GLU A 27 -6.07 -0.50 -4.72
C GLU A 27 -5.84 -1.54 -3.61
N GLY A 28 -5.36 -1.07 -2.46
CA GLY A 28 -5.00 -1.89 -1.30
C GLY A 28 -6.19 -2.59 -0.64
N VAL A 29 -5.98 -3.84 -0.24
CA VAL A 29 -6.92 -4.67 0.54
C VAL A 29 -6.47 -4.75 1.99
N TYR A 30 -5.19 -5.02 2.22
CA TYR A 30 -4.60 -5.04 3.54
C TYR A 30 -3.12 -4.62 3.50
N VAL A 31 -2.64 -4.14 4.65
CA VAL A 31 -1.22 -3.90 4.91
C VAL A 31 -0.78 -4.84 6.02
N GLU A 32 0.38 -5.47 5.86
CA GLU A 32 1.02 -6.24 6.91
C GLU A 32 2.46 -5.83 7.13
N GLY A 33 2.89 -5.76 8.38
CA GLY A 33 4.25 -5.32 8.71
C GLY A 33 4.40 -4.95 10.17
N VAL A 34 5.58 -4.44 10.50
CA VAL A 34 5.97 -3.92 11.83
C VAL A 34 7.11 -2.90 11.65
N GLY A 35 7.07 -1.80 12.41
CA GLY A 35 8.12 -0.78 12.41
C GLY A 35 8.08 0.06 11.14
N ARG A 36 9.10 -0.09 10.29
CA ARG A 36 9.20 0.64 9.01
C ARG A 36 8.90 -0.22 7.79
N LYS A 37 8.87 -1.55 7.94
CA LYS A 37 8.74 -2.48 6.81
C LYS A 37 7.34 -3.05 6.75
N TYR A 38 6.72 -2.85 5.59
CA TYR A 38 5.36 -3.26 5.33
C TYR A 38 5.23 -3.91 3.95
N LEU A 39 4.19 -4.72 3.80
CA LEU A 39 3.71 -5.29 2.57
C LEU A 39 2.25 -4.85 2.42
N ILE A 40 1.90 -4.29 1.27
CA ILE A 40 0.51 -4.01 0.91
C ILE A 40 0.10 -4.96 -0.20
N SER A 41 -1.04 -5.62 0.01
CA SER A 41 -1.65 -6.51 -0.99
C SER A 41 -2.91 -5.86 -1.53
N GLY A 42 -3.15 -5.96 -2.83
CA GLY A 42 -4.27 -5.30 -3.47
C GLY A 42 -4.53 -5.72 -4.91
N VAL A 43 -5.24 -4.85 -5.63
CA VAL A 43 -5.46 -4.95 -7.07
C VAL A 43 -4.66 -3.84 -7.74
N ALA A 44 -3.68 -4.19 -8.56
CA ALA A 44 -2.91 -3.23 -9.34
C ALA A 44 -3.57 -3.00 -10.69
N THR A 45 -3.57 -1.76 -11.17
CA THR A 45 -3.93 -1.38 -12.53
C THR A 45 -2.68 -0.81 -13.20
N ILE A 46 -2.22 -1.46 -14.26
CA ILE A 46 -1.01 -1.10 -15.03
C ILE A 46 -1.40 -1.08 -16.50
N GLU A 47 -1.19 0.05 -17.19
CA GLU A 47 -1.57 0.22 -18.61
C GLU A 47 -3.05 -0.16 -18.92
N GLY A 48 -3.93 -0.06 -17.93
CA GLY A 48 -5.35 -0.43 -18.04
C GLY A 48 -5.67 -1.91 -17.80
N GLU A 49 -4.67 -2.76 -17.57
CA GLU A 49 -4.86 -4.15 -17.13
C GLU A 49 -4.92 -4.25 -15.61
N ARG A 50 -5.78 -5.15 -15.09
CA ARG A 50 -5.96 -5.35 -13.65
C ARG A 50 -5.33 -6.66 -13.19
N TYR A 51 -4.47 -6.57 -12.19
CA TYR A 51 -3.77 -7.70 -11.57
C TYR A 51 -4.27 -7.87 -10.13
N HIS A 52 -4.85 -9.02 -9.84
CA HIS A 52 -5.33 -9.37 -8.50
C HIS A 52 -4.20 -9.97 -7.66
N GLU A 53 -4.34 -9.84 -6.34
CA GLU A 53 -3.35 -10.38 -5.38
C GLU A 53 -1.94 -9.81 -5.62
N PHE A 54 -1.87 -8.57 -6.11
CA PHE A 54 -0.62 -7.86 -6.34
C PHE A 54 -0.05 -7.39 -5.01
N GLU A 55 1.24 -7.60 -4.79
CA GLU A 55 1.92 -7.30 -3.53
C GLU A 55 3.09 -6.35 -3.74
N VAL A 56 3.13 -5.30 -2.93
CA VAL A 56 4.22 -4.32 -2.89
C VAL A 56 4.80 -4.33 -1.49
N VAL A 57 6.11 -4.53 -1.39
CA VAL A 57 6.87 -4.33 -0.16
C VAL A 57 7.38 -2.90 -0.16
N PHE A 58 7.23 -2.20 0.96
CA PHE A 58 7.71 -0.83 1.11
C PHE A 58 8.33 -0.60 2.49
N GLU A 59 9.27 0.34 2.53
CA GLU A 59 9.85 0.83 3.77
C GLU A 59 9.48 2.31 3.95
N LEU A 60 9.00 2.67 5.13
CA LEU A 60 8.71 4.05 5.50
C LEU A 60 10.00 4.82 5.77
N VAL A 61 10.05 6.12 5.49
CA VAL A 61 11.17 7.01 5.85
C VAL A 61 11.35 7.12 7.37
N ASP A 62 10.23 7.16 8.10
CA ASP A 62 10.18 7.25 9.56
C ASP A 62 9.28 6.16 10.16
N ASP A 63 9.41 5.91 11.47
CA ASP A 63 8.48 5.05 12.19
C ASP A 63 7.07 5.66 12.19
N ALA A 64 6.06 4.84 11.89
CA ALA A 64 4.66 5.21 12.00
C ALA A 64 3.99 4.50 13.19
N SER A 65 2.89 5.09 13.66
CA SER A 65 1.96 4.34 14.52
C SER A 65 1.44 3.10 13.79
N GLU A 66 1.11 2.05 14.54
CA GLU A 66 0.62 0.78 14.01
C GLU A 66 -0.86 0.83 13.55
N ASP A 67 -1.21 1.84 12.74
CA ASP A 67 -2.52 2.04 12.12
C ASP A 67 -2.41 2.46 10.66
N LEU A 68 -3.42 2.14 9.84
CA LEU A 68 -3.37 2.35 8.39
C LEU A 68 -3.23 3.82 8.00
N GLU A 69 -3.84 4.73 8.75
CA GLU A 69 -3.76 6.16 8.41
C GLU A 69 -2.34 6.68 8.62
N ALA A 70 -1.69 6.34 9.74
CA ALA A 70 -0.31 6.71 9.99
C ALA A 70 0.65 6.07 8.98
N ILE A 71 0.48 4.78 8.68
CA ILE A 71 1.35 4.05 7.75
C ILE A 71 1.23 4.63 6.33
N MET A 72 0.02 4.83 5.83
CA MET A 72 -0.19 5.29 4.44
C MET A 72 0.11 6.78 4.25
N ASN A 73 0.05 7.60 5.30
CA ASN A 73 0.44 9.02 5.23
C ASN A 73 1.95 9.26 5.44
N THR A 74 2.70 8.23 5.83
CA THR A 74 4.16 8.32 5.95
C THR A 74 4.80 8.08 4.60
N GLU A 75 5.79 8.89 4.24
CA GLU A 75 6.52 8.75 2.98
C GLU A 75 7.25 7.41 2.91
N TRP A 76 7.30 6.84 1.71
CA TRP A 76 8.03 5.60 1.45
C TRP A 76 9.47 5.93 1.05
N GLU A 77 10.44 5.37 1.76
CA GLU A 77 11.87 5.47 1.43
C GLU A 77 12.19 4.67 0.15
N TRP A 78 11.61 3.47 0.04
CA TRP A 78 11.69 2.64 -1.14
C TRP A 78 10.51 1.65 -1.18
N TYR A 79 10.28 1.08 -2.36
CA TYR A 79 9.36 -0.03 -2.56
C TYR A 79 9.92 -1.02 -3.58
N ASP A 80 9.39 -2.24 -3.55
CA ASP A 80 9.67 -3.30 -4.53
C ASP A 80 8.44 -4.20 -4.71
N PHE A 81 8.36 -4.87 -5.85
CA PHE A 81 7.26 -5.76 -6.19
C PHE A 81 7.57 -7.19 -5.76
N ASN A 82 6.62 -7.83 -5.07
CA ASN A 82 6.73 -9.23 -4.67
C ASN A 82 6.04 -10.10 -5.73
N PHE A 83 6.83 -10.90 -6.47
CA PHE A 83 6.38 -11.78 -7.57
C PHE A 83 6.57 -13.26 -7.26
#